data_AF-A0A6P7GHH6-F1
#
_entry.id   AF-A0A6P7GHH6-F1
#
_cell.length_a   1.000
_cell.length_b   1.000
_cell.length_c   1.000
_cell.angle_alpha   90.00
_cell.angle_beta   90.00
_cell.angle_gamma   90.00
#
_symmetry.space_group_name_H-M   'P 1'
#
loop_
_entity.id
_entity.type
_entity.pdbx_description
1 polymer ?
#
loop_
_entity_poly.entity_id
_entity_poly.type
_entity_poly.pdbx_seq_one_letter_code
_entity_poly.pdbx_strand_id
1 'polypeptide(L)'
;MSPVYRQGEWRPYSPFQDTKNVAEWTLARLDDLLNWGRSRSFWPMTFGLACCAVEMMQIAAPRYDMDRYGIVFRASPRQTDVIIVAGTLTNKMATAFRKVYDQMPEPKWVISMGSCANGGGYYHYSYSVVRGCDRIVPVDIYVPGCPPTAEALMYALLMLQRKAKRPNAVQTWYRKNVSREFQDKISKMEKKKGKDKKTKKEEISKIETCCSDQ
;
A
#
# COMPACT_ATOMS: atom_id res chain seq x y z
N MET A 1 0.43 -7.26 -8.27
CA MET A 1 1.67 -6.75 -8.89
C MET A 1 1.37 -5.37 -9.46
N SER A 2 1.74 -4.27 -8.78
CA SER A 2 1.63 -2.93 -9.36
C SER A 2 2.46 -2.85 -10.64
N PRO A 3 2.00 -2.17 -11.71
CA PRO A 3 2.75 -2.09 -12.96
C PRO A 3 4.17 -1.57 -12.69
N VAL A 4 5.16 -2.37 -13.09
CA VAL A 4 6.59 -2.02 -13.03
C VAL A 4 6.76 -0.67 -13.73
N TYR A 5 7.40 0.29 -13.05
CA TYR A 5 7.71 1.59 -13.63
C TYR A 5 8.58 1.38 -14.87
N ARG A 6 8.01 1.53 -16.06
CA ARG A 6 8.78 1.55 -17.31
C ARG A 6 9.60 2.84 -17.32
N GLN A 7 10.93 2.72 -17.42
CA GLN A 7 11.79 3.89 -17.60
C GLN A 7 11.41 4.59 -18.92
N GLY A 8 11.18 5.91 -18.88
CA GLY A 8 10.91 6.73 -20.08
C GLY A 8 9.45 7.15 -20.33
N GLU A 9 8.48 6.79 -19.49
CA GLU A 9 7.09 7.23 -19.66
C GLU A 9 6.86 8.63 -19.04
N TRP A 10 6.51 9.63 -19.86
CA TRP A 10 6.10 10.95 -19.36
C TRP A 10 4.74 10.80 -18.68
N ARG A 11 4.70 11.10 -17.38
CA ARG A 11 3.46 11.07 -16.59
C ARG A 11 3.24 12.43 -15.94
N PRO A 12 1.99 12.89 -15.87
CA PRO A 12 1.65 14.12 -15.17
C PRO A 12 1.99 14.02 -13.68
N TYR A 13 2.23 15.17 -13.06
CA TYR A 13 2.61 15.25 -11.65
C TYR A 13 1.55 14.62 -10.72
N SER A 14 0.28 14.95 -10.95
CA SER A 14 -0.86 14.34 -10.26
C SER A 14 -1.38 13.14 -11.07
N PRO A 15 -1.40 11.92 -10.51
CA PRO A 15 -1.98 10.76 -11.19
C PRO A 15 -3.51 10.82 -11.29
N PHE A 16 -4.16 11.82 -10.68
CA PHE A 16 -5.62 11.93 -10.54
C PHE A 16 -6.22 13.01 -11.45
N GLN A 17 -6.12 12.83 -12.77
CA GLN A 17 -6.61 13.81 -13.75
C GLN A 17 -8.07 13.62 -14.16
N ASP A 18 -8.60 12.40 -14.01
CA ASP A 18 -9.96 12.04 -14.44
C ASP A 18 -11.02 12.46 -13.41
N THR A 19 -11.20 13.77 -13.23
CA THR A 19 -12.20 14.33 -12.32
C THR A 19 -13.35 14.94 -13.12
N LYS A 20 -14.57 14.42 -12.94
CA LYS A 20 -15.78 14.93 -13.63
C LYS A 20 -16.56 15.92 -12.79
N ASN A 21 -16.47 15.79 -11.46
CA ASN A 21 -17.20 16.60 -10.49
C ASN A 21 -16.26 17.45 -9.62
N VAL A 22 -16.76 18.59 -9.12
CA VAL A 22 -16.01 19.47 -8.20
C VAL A 22 -15.59 18.72 -6.93
N ALA A 23 -16.47 17.86 -6.39
CA ALA A 23 -16.16 17.03 -5.22
C ALA A 23 -15.05 16.00 -5.51
N GLU A 24 -15.02 15.40 -6.70
CA GLU A 24 -13.94 14.48 -7.06
C GLU A 24 -12.61 15.22 -7.24
N TRP A 25 -12.67 16.44 -7.79
CA TRP A 25 -11.50 17.30 -7.95
C TRP A 25 -10.90 17.71 -6.60
N THR A 26 -11.71 18.14 -5.63
CA THR A 26 -11.20 18.50 -4.29
C THR A 26 -10.56 17.30 -3.59
N LEU A 27 -11.17 16.11 -3.69
CA LEU A 27 -10.62 14.87 -3.13
C LEU A 27 -9.32 14.45 -3.83
N ALA A 28 -9.21 14.64 -5.14
CA ALA A 28 -7.98 14.41 -5.89
C ALA A 28 -6.82 15.26 -5.35
N ARG A 29 -7.08 16.56 -5.11
CA ARG A 29 -6.07 17.48 -4.56
C ARG A 29 -5.70 17.16 -3.12
N LEU A 30 -6.65 16.69 -2.33
CA LEU A 30 -6.39 16.24 -0.97
C LEU A 30 -5.50 14.98 -0.96
N ASP A 31 -5.79 14.00 -1.82
CA ASP A 31 -4.95 12.81 -2.01
C ASP A 31 -3.53 13.21 -2.48
N ASP A 32 -3.40 14.15 -3.42
CA ASP A 32 -2.10 14.67 -3.87
C ASP A 32 -1.28 15.28 -2.72
N LEU A 33 -1.90 16.06 -1.83
CA LEU A 33 -1.23 16.67 -0.69
C LEU A 33 -0.78 15.63 0.35
N LEU A 34 -1.65 14.69 0.69
CA LEU A 34 -1.34 13.61 1.63
C LEU A 34 -0.21 12.71 1.10
N ASN A 35 -0.26 12.38 -0.19
CA ASN A 35 0.74 11.55 -0.84
C ASN A 35 2.06 12.30 -1.04
N TRP A 36 2.02 13.61 -1.28
CA TRP A 36 3.21 14.45 -1.29
C TRP A 36 3.93 14.37 0.06
N GLY A 37 3.20 14.56 1.17
CA GLY A 37 3.73 14.42 2.51
C GLY A 37 4.39 13.05 2.73
N ARG A 38 3.64 11.97 2.50
CA ARG A 38 4.16 10.58 2.65
C ARG A 38 5.37 10.28 1.79
N SER A 39 5.40 10.75 0.54
CA SER A 39 6.51 10.50 -0.38
C SER A 39 7.77 11.29 -0.03
N ARG A 40 7.64 12.38 0.73
CA ARG A 40 8.75 13.29 1.06
C ARG A 40 9.33 13.06 2.44
N SER A 41 8.65 12.32 3.32
CA SER A 41 9.09 11.99 4.68
C SER A 41 9.14 10.48 4.89
N PHE A 42 10.10 9.79 4.27
CA PHE A 42 10.25 8.35 4.51
C PHE A 42 11.19 8.11 5.67
N TRP A 43 10.72 7.41 6.70
CA TRP A 43 11.58 6.99 7.80
C TRP A 43 11.84 5.49 7.73
N PRO A 44 12.91 5.07 7.02
CA PRO A 44 13.26 3.67 6.94
C PRO A 44 13.86 3.16 8.25
N MET A 45 13.40 1.98 8.63
CA MET A 45 14.11 1.07 9.49
C MET A 45 15.09 0.24 8.66
N THR A 46 16.34 0.22 9.08
CA THR A 46 17.37 -0.62 8.49
C THR A 46 17.46 -1.98 9.16
N PHE A 47 17.16 -3.03 8.41
CA PHE A 47 17.44 -4.41 8.83
C PHE A 47 18.77 -4.85 8.22
N GLY A 48 19.87 -4.34 8.78
CA GLY A 48 21.24 -4.63 8.32
C GLY A 48 21.72 -6.00 8.79
N LEU A 49 21.57 -7.02 7.95
CA LEU A 49 21.88 -8.41 8.29
C LEU A 49 23.23 -8.90 7.77
N ALA A 50 23.72 -8.34 6.67
CA ALA A 50 24.95 -8.79 6.00
C ALA A 50 25.63 -7.66 5.21
N CYS A 51 26.41 -8.00 4.19
CA CYS A 51 27.19 -7.05 3.37
C CYS A 51 26.37 -5.93 2.72
N CYS A 52 25.09 -6.14 2.42
CA CYS A 52 24.22 -5.09 1.88
C CYS A 52 24.02 -3.92 2.88
N ALA A 53 24.21 -4.17 4.18
CA ALA A 53 24.17 -3.11 5.19
C ALA A 53 25.28 -2.07 4.98
N VAL A 54 26.44 -2.47 4.47
CA VAL A 54 27.57 -1.55 4.22
C VAL A 54 27.24 -0.59 3.07
N GLU A 55 26.66 -1.10 1.98
CA GLU A 55 26.19 -0.24 0.87
C GLU A 55 25.03 0.67 1.30
N MET A 56 24.17 0.20 2.20
CA MET A 56 23.14 1.04 2.79
C MET A 56 23.72 2.15 3.68
N MET A 57 24.82 1.90 4.39
CA MET A 57 25.57 2.95 5.11
C MET A 57 26.22 3.94 4.14
N GLN A 58 26.69 3.48 2.97
CA GLN A 58 27.22 4.39 1.94
C GLN A 58 26.17 5.35 1.38
N ILE A 59 24.89 4.97 1.38
CA ILE A 59 23.79 5.87 0.98
C ILE A 59 23.53 6.95 2.02
N ALA A 60 23.77 6.64 3.30
CA ALA A 60 23.78 7.61 4.38
C ALA A 60 25.06 8.48 4.39
N ALA A 61 26.10 8.07 3.67
CA ALA A 61 27.35 8.80 3.58
C ALA A 61 27.18 10.08 2.72
N PRO A 62 28.04 11.09 2.89
CA PRO A 62 27.88 12.41 2.28
C PRO A 62 27.89 12.42 0.74
N ARG A 63 28.35 11.33 0.10
CA ARG A 63 28.37 11.24 -1.37
C ARG A 63 26.97 11.17 -1.96
N TYR A 64 26.09 10.36 -1.37
CA TYR A 64 24.73 10.15 -1.90
C TYR A 64 23.66 10.83 -1.05
N ASP A 65 23.94 11.07 0.23
CA ASP A 65 23.12 11.82 1.19
C ASP A 65 21.61 11.61 1.02
N MET A 66 21.11 10.50 1.57
CA MET A 66 19.68 10.22 1.59
C MET A 66 18.83 11.22 2.39
N ASP A 67 19.43 11.98 3.31
CA ASP A 67 18.69 12.97 4.11
C ASP A 67 18.18 14.11 3.22
N ARG A 68 18.90 14.44 2.15
CA ARG A 68 18.41 15.34 1.09
C ARG A 68 17.06 14.92 0.51
N TYR A 69 16.77 13.62 0.53
CA TYR A 69 15.51 13.08 0.04
C TYR A 69 14.39 13.02 1.10
N GLY A 70 14.64 13.56 2.30
CA GLY A 70 13.75 13.49 3.46
C GLY A 70 13.70 12.08 4.05
N ILE A 71 14.82 11.35 3.92
CA ILE A 71 14.94 9.96 4.35
C ILE A 71 15.88 9.87 5.54
N VAL A 72 15.32 9.55 6.71
CA VAL A 72 16.06 9.50 7.97
C VAL A 72 15.97 8.10 8.56
N PHE A 73 17.11 7.52 8.92
CA PHE A 73 17.12 6.23 9.59
C PHE A 73 16.59 6.33 11.01
N ARG A 74 15.65 5.44 11.35
CA ARG A 74 15.06 5.35 12.68
C ARG A 74 15.25 3.93 13.22
N ALA A 75 15.72 3.84 14.46
CA ALA A 75 15.99 2.56 15.11
C ALA A 75 14.71 1.87 15.62
N SER A 76 13.65 2.61 15.93
CA SER A 76 12.42 2.06 16.51
C SER A 76 11.40 1.72 15.43
N PRO A 77 10.84 0.49 15.40
CA PRO A 77 9.92 0.07 14.33
C PRO A 77 8.56 0.73 14.44
N ARG A 78 8.23 1.24 15.62
CA ARG A 78 6.94 1.88 15.92
C ARG A 78 6.78 3.24 15.26
N GLN A 79 7.87 3.85 14.81
CA GLN A 79 7.91 5.17 14.19
C GLN A 79 8.30 5.11 12.71
N THR A 80 8.47 3.92 12.13
CA THR A 80 9.02 3.76 10.78
C THR A 80 7.96 3.38 9.78
N ASP A 81 8.04 3.96 8.59
CA ASP A 81 7.13 3.68 7.48
C ASP A 81 7.72 2.68 6.48
N VAL A 82 9.04 2.64 6.36
CA VAL A 82 9.72 1.75 5.39
C VAL A 82 10.60 0.78 6.17
N ILE A 83 10.67 -0.47 5.74
CA ILE A 83 11.68 -1.42 6.22
C ILE A 83 12.55 -1.86 5.06
N ILE A 84 13.86 -1.71 5.22
CA ILE A 84 14.86 -2.11 4.23
C ILE A 84 15.52 -3.39 4.74
N VAL A 85 15.28 -4.50 4.04
CA VAL A 85 15.88 -5.80 4.34
C VAL A 85 17.22 -5.88 3.62
N ALA A 86 18.29 -5.52 4.32
CA ALA A 86 19.64 -5.42 3.77
C ALA A 86 20.51 -6.62 4.17
N GLY A 87 20.31 -7.75 3.48
CA GLY A 87 21.19 -8.91 3.61
C GLY A 87 20.48 -10.26 3.60
N THR A 88 21.22 -11.30 4.02
CA THR A 88 20.71 -12.67 4.06
C THR A 88 19.77 -12.87 5.24
N LEU A 89 18.61 -13.46 4.99
CA LEU A 89 17.63 -13.77 6.03
C LEU A 89 17.72 -15.23 6.43
N THR A 90 18.18 -15.49 7.64
CA THR A 90 18.32 -16.85 8.18
C THR A 90 17.02 -17.37 8.79
N ASN A 91 16.83 -18.68 8.82
CA ASN A 91 15.66 -19.33 9.42
C ASN A 91 15.45 -18.92 10.88
N LYS A 92 16.55 -18.73 11.63
CA LYS A 92 16.50 -18.27 13.03
C LYS A 92 16.03 -16.81 13.15
N MET A 93 16.41 -15.96 12.19
CA MET A 93 16.05 -14.53 12.21
C MET A 93 14.62 -14.27 11.69
N ALA A 94 14.04 -15.21 10.93
CA ALA A 94 12.74 -15.06 10.29
C ALA A 94 11.62 -14.64 11.25
N THR A 95 11.56 -15.24 12.45
CA THR A 95 10.53 -14.93 13.45
C THR A 95 10.72 -13.55 14.07
N ALA A 96 11.96 -13.13 14.32
CA ALA A 96 12.28 -11.79 14.81
C ALA A 96 11.92 -10.72 13.77
N PHE A 97 12.24 -10.98 12.50
CA PHE A 97 11.89 -10.08 11.40
C PHE A 97 10.37 -9.90 11.26
N ARG A 98 9.60 -10.99 11.31
CA ARG A 98 8.12 -10.91 11.27
C ARG A 98 7.56 -10.05 12.40
N LYS A 99 8.06 -10.24 13.64
CA LYS A 99 7.65 -9.46 14.81
C LYS A 99 7.92 -7.97 14.64
N VAL A 100 9.08 -7.60 14.08
CA VAL A 100 9.43 -6.20 13.83
C VAL A 100 8.46 -5.59 12.81
N TYR A 101 8.19 -6.29 11.71
CA TYR A 101 7.25 -5.82 10.70
C TYR A 101 5.82 -5.67 11.23
N ASP A 102 5.38 -6.56 12.12
CA ASP A 102 4.05 -6.47 12.74
C ASP A 102 3.92 -5.30 13.72
N GLN A 103 5.03 -4.81 14.30
CA GLN A 103 5.04 -3.64 15.17
C GLN A 103 5.00 -2.30 14.43
N MET A 104 5.22 -2.30 13.10
CA MET A 104 5.20 -1.08 12.29
C MET A 104 3.77 -0.59 12.06
N PRO A 105 3.51 0.73 12.18
CA PRO A 105 2.22 1.32 11.87
C PRO A 105 1.90 1.20 10.38
N GLU A 106 0.62 1.31 10.04
CA GLU A 106 0.16 1.41 8.65
C GLU A 106 0.02 2.90 8.28
N PRO A 107 0.53 3.40 7.14
CA PRO A 107 1.05 2.73 5.95
C PRO A 107 2.52 2.30 6.05
N LYS A 108 2.81 1.06 5.65
CA LYS A 108 4.19 0.54 5.63
C LYS A 108 4.60 -0.03 4.28
N TRP A 109 5.88 0.07 3.98
CA TRP A 109 6.49 -0.45 2.75
C TRP A 109 7.74 -1.28 3.01
N VAL A 110 7.97 -2.27 2.14
CA VAL A 110 9.11 -3.18 2.28
C VAL A 110 10.01 -3.12 1.05
N ILE A 111 11.28 -2.80 1.27
CA ILE A 111 12.32 -2.87 0.25
C ILE A 111 13.19 -4.10 0.54
N SER A 112 13.26 -5.01 -0.40
CA SER A 112 14.20 -6.13 -0.37
C SER A 112 15.50 -5.70 -1.06
N MET A 113 16.59 -5.62 -0.31
CA MET A 113 17.89 -5.17 -0.81
C MET A 113 18.86 -6.36 -0.94
N GLY A 114 19.24 -6.64 -2.18
CA GLY A 114 20.25 -7.64 -2.53
C GLY A 114 19.69 -9.01 -2.84
N SER A 115 20.50 -9.82 -3.55
CA SER A 115 20.12 -11.14 -4.07
C SER A 115 19.66 -12.10 -2.97
N CYS A 116 20.31 -12.06 -1.80
CA CYS A 116 19.98 -12.89 -0.66
C CYS A 116 18.57 -12.58 -0.10
N ALA A 117 18.22 -11.30 0.02
CA ALA A 117 16.89 -10.88 0.49
C ALA A 117 15.81 -11.15 -0.57
N ASN A 118 16.12 -10.98 -1.86
CA ASN A 118 15.13 -11.13 -2.93
C ASN A 118 14.70 -12.59 -3.11
N GLY A 119 15.64 -13.53 -3.07
CA GLY A 119 15.35 -14.93 -3.39
C GLY A 119 16.30 -15.94 -2.77
N GLY A 120 17.03 -15.60 -1.70
CA GLY A 120 18.06 -16.46 -1.10
C GLY A 120 19.44 -16.28 -1.72
N GLY A 121 19.52 -15.77 -2.96
CA GLY A 121 20.75 -15.33 -3.60
C GLY A 121 21.83 -16.42 -3.64
N TYR A 122 23.06 -16.06 -3.27
CA TYR A 122 24.18 -16.99 -3.23
C TYR A 122 23.93 -18.19 -2.29
N TYR A 123 23.16 -17.98 -1.23
CA TYR A 123 22.86 -19.00 -0.22
C TYR A 123 21.52 -19.72 -0.46
N HIS A 124 20.97 -19.68 -1.68
CA HIS A 124 19.66 -20.26 -2.00
C HIS A 124 19.53 -21.76 -1.68
N TYR A 125 20.62 -22.51 -1.83
CA TYR A 125 20.68 -23.95 -1.55
C TYR A 125 21.16 -24.29 -0.13
N SER A 126 21.42 -23.29 0.72
CA SER A 126 21.83 -23.55 2.10
C SER A 126 20.65 -24.00 2.98
N TYR A 127 20.96 -24.73 4.04
CA TYR A 127 19.97 -25.26 4.97
C TYR A 127 19.41 -24.21 5.94
N SER A 128 20.15 -23.12 6.17
CA SER A 128 19.89 -22.14 7.24
C SER A 128 19.31 -20.82 6.74
N VAL A 129 19.17 -20.63 5.42
CA VAL A 129 18.70 -19.37 4.81
C VAL A 129 17.30 -19.55 4.23
N VAL A 130 16.47 -18.53 4.44
CA VAL A 130 15.15 -18.44 3.81
C VAL A 130 15.33 -18.00 2.36
N ARG A 131 14.67 -18.69 1.44
CA ARG A 131 14.71 -18.39 0.01
C ARG A 131 13.85 -17.16 -0.32
N GLY A 132 14.29 -16.01 0.14
CA GLY A 132 13.66 -14.70 -0.05
C GLY A 132 12.85 -14.23 1.16
N CYS A 133 12.90 -12.93 1.44
CA CYS A 133 12.11 -12.29 2.49
C CYS A 133 10.60 -12.26 2.18
N ASP A 134 10.24 -12.40 0.91
CA ASP A 134 8.85 -12.45 0.41
C ASP A 134 8.02 -13.60 1.02
N ARG A 135 8.69 -14.66 1.49
CA ARG A 135 8.03 -15.77 2.20
C ARG A 135 7.50 -15.37 3.58
N ILE A 136 7.99 -14.29 4.17
CA ILE A 136 7.69 -13.88 5.54
C ILE A 136 6.87 -12.60 5.55
N VAL A 137 7.22 -11.66 4.68
CA VAL A 137 6.65 -10.32 4.62
C VAL A 137 6.42 -9.95 3.16
N PRO A 138 5.28 -9.32 2.80
CA PRO A 138 5.05 -8.88 1.44
C PRO A 138 6.07 -7.81 1.03
N VAL A 139 6.77 -8.02 -0.08
CA VAL A 139 7.78 -7.08 -0.59
C VAL A 139 7.17 -6.12 -1.61
N ASP A 140 7.47 -4.82 -1.50
CA ASP A 140 7.01 -3.81 -2.44
C ASP A 140 7.97 -3.59 -3.61
N ILE A 141 9.26 -3.58 -3.33
CA ILE A 141 10.34 -3.30 -4.29
C ILE A 141 11.51 -4.23 -4.03
N TYR A 142 12.05 -4.80 -5.11
CA TYR A 142 13.25 -5.62 -5.11
C TYR A 142 14.40 -4.83 -5.72
N VAL A 143 15.53 -4.77 -5.01
CA VAL A 143 16.76 -4.15 -5.50
C VAL A 143 17.74 -5.24 -5.91
N PRO A 144 18.08 -5.39 -7.20
CA PRO A 144 19.04 -6.38 -7.66
C PRO A 144 20.48 -5.96 -7.33
N GLY A 145 21.29 -6.91 -6.87
CA GLY A 145 22.73 -6.70 -6.58
C GLY A 145 23.26 -7.64 -5.49
N CYS A 146 24.58 -7.75 -5.35
CA CYS A 146 25.23 -8.59 -4.32
C CYS A 146 26.63 -8.08 -3.91
N PRO A 147 26.75 -6.93 -3.22
CA PRO A 147 25.67 -6.02 -2.83
C PRO A 147 25.25 -5.08 -3.99
N PRO A 148 24.03 -4.52 -3.96
CA PRO A 148 23.65 -3.48 -4.93
C PRO A 148 24.45 -2.21 -4.65
N THR A 149 24.81 -1.47 -5.70
CA THR A 149 25.47 -0.18 -5.53
C THR A 149 24.58 0.80 -4.76
N ALA A 150 25.18 1.71 -4.01
CA ALA A 150 24.47 2.79 -3.33
C ALA A 150 23.48 3.55 -4.26
N GLU A 151 23.87 3.79 -5.52
CA GLU A 151 23.01 4.42 -6.53
C GLU A 151 21.77 3.57 -6.87
N ALA A 152 21.92 2.25 -6.96
CA ALA A 152 20.82 1.35 -7.27
C ALA A 152 19.77 1.32 -6.15
N LEU A 153 20.22 1.34 -4.88
CA LEU A 153 19.29 1.43 -3.76
C LEU A 153 18.68 2.84 -3.65
N MET A 154 19.42 3.91 -3.95
CA MET A 154 18.83 5.26 -4.06
C MET A 154 17.75 5.32 -5.14
N TYR A 155 17.99 4.71 -6.30
CA TYR A 155 16.99 4.60 -7.36
C TYR A 155 15.75 3.84 -6.91
N ALA A 156 15.92 2.75 -6.13
CA ALA A 156 14.80 2.01 -5.56
C ALA A 156 13.99 2.85 -4.57
N LEU A 157 14.62 3.68 -3.74
CA LEU A 157 13.94 4.64 -2.87
C LEU A 157 13.12 5.65 -3.67
N LEU A 158 13.68 6.21 -4.75
CA LEU A 158 12.96 7.12 -5.65
C LEU A 158 11.78 6.41 -6.35
N MET A 159 11.94 5.15 -6.71
CA MET A 159 10.86 4.33 -7.27
C MET A 159 9.76 4.09 -6.22
N LEU A 160 10.12 3.92 -4.94
CA LEU A 160 9.18 3.83 -3.84
C LEU A 160 8.42 5.14 -3.63
N GLN A 161 9.11 6.29 -3.68
CA GLN A 161 8.47 7.60 -3.60
C GLN A 161 7.42 7.77 -4.69
N ARG A 162 7.72 7.35 -5.92
CA ARG A 162 6.73 7.35 -6.99
C ARG A 162 5.56 6.42 -6.67
N LYS A 163 5.81 5.19 -6.18
CA LYS A 163 4.76 4.23 -5.81
C LYS A 163 3.84 4.79 -4.73
N ALA A 164 4.39 5.50 -3.74
CA ALA A 164 3.65 6.16 -2.67
C ALA A 164 2.84 7.39 -3.14
N LYS A 165 3.11 7.94 -4.34
CA LYS A 165 2.32 9.05 -4.91
C LYS A 165 1.00 8.62 -5.55
N ARG A 166 0.84 7.33 -5.86
CA ARG A 166 -0.31 6.80 -6.59
C ARG A 166 -1.55 6.38 -5.79
N PRO A 167 -1.53 6.10 -4.48
CA PRO A 167 -2.73 5.57 -3.81
C PRO A 167 -3.79 6.65 -3.64
N ASN A 168 -5.01 6.39 -4.13
CA ASN A 168 -6.17 7.28 -4.00
C ASN A 168 -6.97 6.89 -2.74
N ALA A 169 -6.37 7.07 -1.56
CA ALA A 169 -6.97 6.62 -0.31
C ALA A 169 -8.31 7.33 -0.04
N VAL A 170 -8.33 8.65 -0.22
CA VAL A 170 -9.50 9.49 0.10
C VAL A 170 -10.56 9.38 -0.99
N GLN A 171 -10.19 9.36 -2.27
CA GLN A 171 -11.13 9.07 -3.35
C GLN A 171 -11.78 7.68 -3.21
N THR A 172 -11.00 6.66 -2.86
CA THR A 172 -11.52 5.30 -2.66
C THR A 172 -12.47 5.25 -1.46
N TRP A 173 -12.13 5.93 -0.37
CA TRP A 173 -13.00 6.08 0.78
C TRP A 173 -14.32 6.77 0.41
N TYR A 174 -14.25 7.88 -0.32
CA TYR A 174 -15.44 8.62 -0.76
C TYR A 174 -16.34 7.76 -1.66
N ARG A 175 -15.77 7.09 -2.67
CA ARG A 175 -16.51 6.18 -3.56
C ARG A 175 -17.17 5.03 -2.80
N LYS A 176 -16.50 4.46 -1.80
CA LYS A 176 -17.05 3.40 -0.93
C LYS A 176 -18.18 3.88 -0.03
N ASN A 177 -18.17 5.14 0.39
CA ASN A 177 -19.21 5.68 1.25
C ASN A 177 -20.44 6.09 0.43
N VAL A 178 -20.23 6.71 -0.73
CA VAL A 178 -21.32 7.02 -1.66
C VAL A 178 -21.99 5.74 -2.16
N SER A 179 -21.23 4.69 -2.48
CA SER A 179 -21.82 3.40 -2.91
C SER A 179 -22.60 2.71 -1.78
N ARG A 180 -22.12 2.77 -0.54
CA ARG A 180 -22.85 2.25 0.63
C ARG A 180 -24.16 3.01 0.87
N GLU A 181 -24.13 4.35 0.87
CA GLU A 181 -25.35 5.15 1.02
C GLU A 181 -26.37 4.89 -0.11
N PHE A 182 -25.88 4.68 -1.33
CA PHE A 182 -26.73 4.37 -2.47
C PHE A 182 -27.37 2.98 -2.36
N GLN A 183 -26.62 1.95 -1.96
CA GLN A 183 -27.15 0.61 -1.69
C GLN A 183 -28.18 0.62 -0.54
N ASP A 184 -27.94 1.42 0.50
CA ASP A 184 -28.88 1.59 1.61
C ASP A 184 -30.19 2.26 1.18
N LYS A 185 -30.14 3.21 0.24
CA LYS A 185 -31.34 3.83 -0.34
C LYS A 185 -32.13 2.87 -1.22
N ILE A 186 -31.46 2.07 -2.06
CA ILE A 186 -32.11 1.06 -2.90
C ILE A 186 -32.83 0.02 -2.05
N SER A 187 -32.15 -0.56 -1.05
CA SER A 187 -32.73 -1.58 -0.19
C SER A 187 -33.95 -1.06 0.60
N LYS A 188 -33.94 0.21 1.01
CA LYS A 188 -35.10 0.87 1.64
C LYS A 188 -36.25 1.08 0.66
N MET A 189 -35.98 1.46 -0.59
CA MET A 189 -37.01 1.62 -1.62
C MET A 189 -37.65 0.29 -2.03
N GLU A 190 -36.88 -0.78 -2.15
CA GLU A 190 -37.40 -2.14 -2.42
C GLU A 190 -38.30 -2.64 -1.29
N LYS A 191 -37.89 -2.44 -0.03
CA LYS A 191 -38.71 -2.76 1.14
C LYS A 191 -40.02 -1.96 1.15
N LYS A 192 -40.00 -0.70 0.73
CA LYS A 192 -41.18 0.17 0.66
C LYS A 192 -42.16 -0.31 -0.43
N LYS A 193 -41.66 -0.60 -1.64
CA LYS A 193 -42.45 -1.20 -2.73
C LYS A 193 -43.08 -2.55 -2.35
N GLY A 194 -42.35 -3.39 -1.60
CA GLY A 194 -42.87 -4.65 -1.08
C GLY A 194 -44.01 -4.46 -0.07
N LYS A 195 -43.91 -3.43 0.77
CA LYS A 195 -44.97 -3.06 1.73
C LYS A 195 -46.21 -2.54 1.01
N ASP A 196 -46.06 -1.61 0.08
CA ASP A 196 -47.17 -1.02 -0.68
C ASP A 196 -47.94 -2.06 -1.52
N LYS A 197 -47.25 -3.05 -2.10
CA LYS A 197 -47.89 -4.18 -2.80
C LYS A 197 -48.70 -5.06 -1.85
N LYS A 198 -48.24 -5.26 -0.62
CA LYS A 198 -48.92 -6.08 0.39
C LYS A 198 -50.19 -5.37 0.88
N THR A 199 -50.11 -4.07 1.15
CA THR A 199 -51.24 -3.23 1.56
C THR A 199 -52.31 -3.16 0.47
N LYS A 200 -51.92 -2.96 -0.80
CA LYS A 200 -52.87 -2.99 -1.92
C LYS A 200 -53.53 -4.36 -2.11
N LYS A 201 -52.81 -5.46 -1.88
CA LYS A 201 -53.37 -6.81 -1.98
C LYS A 201 -54.38 -7.10 -0.86
N GLU A 202 -54.10 -6.63 0.35
CA GLU A 202 -55.00 -6.70 1.50
C GLU A 202 -56.26 -5.82 1.31
N GLU A 203 -56.13 -4.63 0.71
CA GLU A 203 -57.28 -3.78 0.37
C GLU A 203 -58.17 -4.41 -0.71
N ILE A 204 -57.59 -4.97 -1.77
CA ILE A 204 -58.33 -5.67 -2.83
C ILE A 204 -59.07 -6.90 -2.27
N SER A 205 -58.43 -7.69 -1.41
CA SER A 205 -59.07 -8.86 -0.78
C SER A 205 -60.24 -8.48 0.15
N LYS A 206 -60.20 -7.30 0.77
CA LYS A 206 -61.30 -6.79 1.62
C LYS A 206 -62.49 -6.29 0.80
N ILE A 207 -62.23 -5.73 -0.38
CA ILE A 207 -63.27 -5.31 -1.31
C ILE A 207 -63.98 -6.55 -1.90
N GLU A 208 -63.24 -7.59 -2.28
CA GLU A 208 -63.80 -8.83 -2.84
C GLU A 208 -64.67 -9.61 -1.83
N THR A 209 -64.31 -9.60 -0.55
CA THR A 209 -65.14 -10.22 0.53
C THR A 209 -66.37 -9.38 0.88
N CYS A 210 -66.30 -8.05 0.78
CA CYS A 210 -67.47 -7.19 1.02
C CYS A 210 -68.50 -7.22 -0.13
N CYS A 211 -68.08 -7.63 -1.34
CA CYS A 211 -68.96 -7.78 -2.51
C CYS A 211 -69.64 -9.16 -2.60
N SER A 212 -69.32 -10.11 -1.72
CA SER A 212 -69.90 -11.45 -1.69
C SER A 212 -71.02 -11.64 -0.66
N ASP A 213 -71.35 -10.60 0.11
CA ASP A 213 -72.38 -10.60 1.17
C ASP A 213 -73.65 -9.76 0.82
N GLN A 214 -73.89 -9.47 -0.47
CA GLN A 214 -75.12 -8.87 -1.02
C GLN A 214 -75.73 -9.79 -2.08
#